data_AF-A0A6N9JXL6-F1
#
_entry.id   AF-A0A6N9JXL6-F1
#
_cell.length_a   1.000
_cell.length_b   1.000
_cell.length_c   1.000
_cell.angle_alpha   90.00
_cell.angle_beta   90.00
_cell.angle_gamma   90.00
#
_symmetry.space_group_name_H-M   'P 1'
#
loop_
_entity.id
_entity.type
_entity.pdbx_description
1 polymer ?
#
loop_
_entity_poly.entity_id
_entity_poly.type
_entity_poly.pdbx_seq_one_letter_code
_entity_poly.pdbx_strand_id
1 'polypeptide(L)'
;MYSSSGRITLFSLGCGYKVRNSGVDFIAICSNTMHKCIPAIREKTNIPLLHIVDATAKEMLKNNIDSALLLGTRFTMEEEFNIKRFKENGISIIVPRR
;
A
#
# COMPACT_ATOMS: atom_id res chain seq x y z
N MET A 1 13.87 21.37 -17.23
CA MET A 1 12.65 21.92 -16.61
C MET A 1 11.69 20.77 -16.32
N TYR A 2 11.82 20.13 -15.14
CA TYR A 2 10.82 19.18 -14.63
C TYR A 2 9.83 19.98 -13.79
N SER A 3 8.68 20.32 -14.36
CA SER A 3 7.55 20.88 -13.63
C SER A 3 6.38 19.91 -13.77
N SER A 4 6.42 18.85 -12.97
CA SER A 4 5.29 17.94 -12.78
C SER A 4 4.86 18.08 -11.32
N SER A 5 3.91 18.99 -11.12
CA SER A 5 3.12 19.11 -9.89
C SER A 5 2.41 17.77 -9.63
N GLY A 6 3.05 16.85 -8.91
CA GLY A 6 2.52 15.52 -8.62
C GLY A 6 1.20 15.62 -7.85
N ARG A 7 0.08 15.35 -8.51
CA ARG A 7 -1.26 15.44 -7.90
C ARG A 7 -1.59 14.11 -7.23
N ILE A 8 -1.43 14.05 -5.91
CA ILE A 8 -1.75 12.88 -5.08
C ILE A 8 -3.22 12.94 -4.68
N THR A 9 -4.00 11.88 -4.93
CA THR A 9 -5.38 11.78 -4.43
C THR A 9 -5.55 10.59 -3.48
N LEU A 10 -6.15 10.87 -2.32
CA LEU A 10 -6.52 9.95 -1.25
C LEU A 10 -7.85 9.22 -1.55
N PHE A 11 -7.88 7.89 -1.43
CA PHE A 11 -9.00 7.07 -1.92
C PHE A 11 -9.79 6.28 -0.85
N SER A 12 -11.12 6.23 -1.00
CA SER A 12 -12.04 5.22 -0.44
C SER A 12 -12.88 4.58 -1.56
N LEU A 13 -13.31 3.32 -1.39
CA LEU A 13 -13.84 2.38 -2.41
C LEU A 13 -14.77 2.93 -3.51
N GLY A 14 -15.55 3.99 -3.27
CA GLY A 14 -16.56 4.47 -4.21
C GLY A 14 -16.05 5.31 -5.39
N CYS A 15 -14.83 5.84 -5.34
CA CYS A 15 -14.41 6.89 -6.29
C CYS A 15 -13.64 6.38 -7.53
N GLY A 16 -13.42 5.07 -7.69
CA GLY A 16 -12.37 4.52 -8.59
C GLY A 16 -12.63 4.84 -10.06
N TYR A 17 -13.92 4.95 -10.40
CA TYR A 17 -14.40 5.35 -11.72
C TYR A 17 -14.22 6.85 -12.00
N LYS A 18 -14.23 7.72 -10.98
CA LYS A 18 -14.06 9.18 -11.18
C LYS A 18 -12.61 9.56 -11.50
N VAL A 19 -11.64 8.72 -11.14
CA VAL A 19 -10.21 9.03 -11.24
C VAL A 19 -9.64 8.81 -12.64
N ARG A 20 -10.22 7.92 -13.45
CA ARG A 20 -9.78 7.72 -14.84
C ARG A 20 -9.80 9.02 -15.67
N ASN A 21 -10.68 9.96 -15.31
CA ASN A 21 -10.83 11.24 -16.01
C ASN A 21 -10.15 12.42 -15.31
N SER A 22 -9.46 12.22 -14.18
CA SER A 22 -8.89 13.32 -13.39
C SER A 22 -7.42 13.63 -13.68
N GLY A 23 -6.78 12.92 -14.62
CA GLY A 23 -5.40 13.19 -15.04
C GLY A 23 -4.36 13.03 -13.94
N VAL A 24 -4.50 12.01 -13.09
CA VAL A 24 -3.60 11.78 -11.94
C VAL A 24 -2.43 10.87 -12.30
N ASP A 25 -1.29 11.11 -11.67
CA ASP A 25 -0.06 10.35 -11.90
C ASP A 25 -0.05 9.00 -11.15
N PHE A 26 -0.67 8.95 -9.96
CA PHE A 26 -0.77 7.74 -9.14
C PHE A 26 -1.89 7.82 -8.08
N ILE A 27 -2.23 6.68 -7.48
CA ILE A 27 -3.23 6.55 -6.40
C ILE A 27 -2.54 6.07 -5.11
N ALA A 28 -2.90 6.67 -3.98
CA ALA A 28 -2.54 6.21 -2.65
C ALA A 28 -3.80 5.89 -1.82
N ILE A 29 -3.78 4.77 -1.11
CA ILE A 29 -4.88 4.32 -0.25
C ILE A 29 -4.47 4.59 1.21
N CYS A 30 -5.20 5.41 1.98
CA CYS A 30 -4.93 5.56 3.42
C CYS A 30 -5.81 4.66 4.27
N SER A 31 -5.80 3.36 3.96
CA SER A 31 -6.43 2.33 4.77
C SER A 31 -5.70 1.02 4.55
N ASN A 32 -5.19 0.42 5.63
CA ASN A 32 -4.43 -0.84 5.57
C ASN A 32 -5.26 -1.96 4.94
N THR A 33 -6.51 -2.12 5.35
CA THR A 33 -7.43 -3.13 4.83
C THR A 33 -7.71 -2.97 3.33
N MET A 34 -7.82 -1.73 2.86
CA MET A 34 -8.25 -1.46 1.48
C MET A 34 -7.21 -1.77 0.42
N HIS A 35 -5.95 -1.99 0.82
CA HIS A 35 -4.89 -2.38 -0.07
C HIS A 35 -5.14 -3.75 -0.74
N LYS A 36 -6.00 -4.61 -0.16
CA LYS A 36 -6.44 -5.86 -0.79
C LYS A 36 -7.13 -5.65 -2.15
N CYS A 37 -7.72 -4.47 -2.38
CA CYS A 37 -8.42 -4.14 -3.61
C CYS A 37 -7.50 -3.60 -4.71
N ILE A 38 -6.20 -3.42 -4.43
CA ILE A 38 -5.23 -2.89 -5.40
C ILE A 38 -5.21 -3.67 -6.71
N PRO A 39 -5.21 -5.03 -6.74
CA PRO A 39 -5.25 -5.77 -7.99
C PRO A 39 -6.45 -5.40 -8.88
N ALA A 40 -7.65 -5.35 -8.29
CA ALA A 40 -8.88 -4.98 -8.99
C ALA A 40 -8.89 -3.51 -9.45
N ILE A 41 -8.29 -2.60 -8.69
CA ILE A 41 -8.18 -1.19 -9.08
C ILE A 41 -7.16 -1.03 -10.22
N ARG A 42 -6.02 -1.73 -10.18
CA ARG A 42 -5.00 -1.70 -11.24
C ARG A 42 -5.59 -2.15 -12.57
N GLU A 43 -6.28 -3.28 -12.56
CA GLU A 43 -6.93 -3.85 -13.75
C GLU A 43 -7.92 -2.87 -14.39
N LYS A 44 -8.68 -2.14 -13.57
CA LYS A 44 -9.72 -1.22 -14.05
C LYS A 44 -9.23 0.17 -14.41
N THR A 45 -8.12 0.65 -13.85
CA THR A 45 -7.70 2.06 -14.00
C THR A 45 -6.45 2.24 -14.85
N ASN A 46 -5.54 1.24 -14.89
CA ASN A 46 -4.21 1.33 -15.48
C ASN A 46 -3.33 2.46 -14.89
N ILE A 47 -3.68 2.99 -13.72
CA ILE A 47 -2.95 4.05 -13.02
C ILE A 47 -2.00 3.38 -11.99
N PRO A 48 -0.76 3.87 -11.82
CA PRO A 48 0.13 3.39 -10.77
C PRO A 48 -0.50 3.52 -9.37
N LEU A 49 -0.40 2.47 -8.54
CA LEU A 49 -0.86 2.47 -7.15
C LEU A 49 0.31 2.31 -6.20
N LEU A 50 0.42 3.22 -5.23
CA LEU A 50 1.39 3.13 -4.15
C LEU A 50 0.83 2.26 -3.03
N HIS A 51 1.56 1.21 -2.66
CA HIS A 51 1.20 0.34 -1.55
C HIS A 51 1.92 0.79 -0.27
N ILE A 52 1.18 0.90 0.84
CA ILE A 52 1.75 1.35 2.13
C ILE A 52 2.91 0.44 2.58
N VAL A 53 2.77 -0.88 2.45
CA VAL A 53 3.83 -1.85 2.76
C VAL A 53 5.13 -1.57 2.02
N ASP A 54 5.08 -1.23 0.73
CA ASP A 54 6.31 -0.96 -0.05
C ASP A 54 7.00 0.31 0.47
N ALA A 55 6.23 1.35 0.78
CA ALA A 55 6.75 2.59 1.34
C ALA A 55 7.36 2.35 2.73
N THR A 56 6.69 1.59 3.59
CA THR A 56 7.16 1.24 4.93
C THR A 56 8.43 0.37 4.86
N ALA A 57 8.43 -0.69 4.07
CA ALA A 57 9.58 -1.59 3.94
C ALA A 57 10.81 -0.86 3.41
N LYS A 58 10.63 0.03 2.41
CA LYS A 58 11.72 0.88 1.91
C LYS A 58 12.35 1.72 3.01
N GLU A 59 11.54 2.32 3.88
CA GLU A 59 12.05 3.14 4.98
C GLU A 59 12.71 2.28 6.06
N MET A 60 12.17 1.11 6.39
CA MET A 60 12.79 0.16 7.32
C MET A 60 14.18 -0.27 6.85
N LEU A 61 14.31 -0.67 5.58
CA LEU A 61 15.59 -1.11 5.01
C LEU A 61 16.64 0.00 4.99
N LYS A 62 16.26 1.25 4.72
CA LYS A 62 17.19 2.40 4.85
C LYS A 62 17.76 2.55 6.26
N ASN A 63 16.99 2.13 7.27
CA ASN A 63 17.38 2.17 8.68
C ASN A 63 18.02 0.85 9.14
N ASN A 64 18.36 -0.07 8.23
CA ASN A 64 18.90 -1.41 8.52
C ASN A 64 17.99 -2.26 9.43
N ILE A 65 16.67 -2.08 9.30
CA ILE A 65 15.66 -2.88 10.00
C ILE A 65 15.11 -3.92 9.03
N ASP A 66 15.35 -5.19 9.33
CA ASP A 66 14.92 -6.34 8.50
C ASP A 66 13.74 -7.11 9.11
N SER A 67 13.28 -6.71 10.30
CA SER A 67 12.23 -7.40 11.05
C SER A 67 11.37 -6.45 11.85
N ALA A 68 10.07 -6.74 11.94
CA ALA A 68 9.12 -5.94 12.72
C ALA A 68 7.97 -6.77 13.30
N LEU A 69 7.43 -6.28 14.42
CA LEU A 69 6.18 -6.77 15.00
C LEU A 69 4.99 -6.09 14.31
N LEU A 70 4.09 -6.87 13.72
CA LEU A 70 2.84 -6.35 13.16
C LEU A 70 1.76 -6.31 14.24
N LEU A 71 1.44 -5.09 14.65
CA LEU A 71 0.37 -4.80 15.60
C LEU A 71 -0.81 -4.15 14.87
N GLY A 72 -2.02 -4.48 15.31
CA GLY A 72 -3.24 -3.88 14.77
C GLY A 72 -4.49 -4.64 15.16
N THR A 73 -5.56 -4.45 14.37
CA THR A 73 -6.75 -5.29 14.49
C THR A 73 -6.43 -6.72 14.08
N ARG A 74 -7.26 -7.67 14.52
CA ARG A 74 -7.12 -9.08 14.14
C ARG A 74 -7.03 -9.26 12.62
N PHE A 75 -7.85 -8.52 11.87
CA PHE A 75 -7.82 -8.53 10.41
C PHE A 75 -6.46 -8.11 9.85
N THR A 76 -5.88 -7.01 10.32
CA THR A 76 -4.56 -6.55 9.86
C THR A 76 -3.46 -7.56 10.21
N MET A 77 -3.55 -8.20 11.38
CA MET A 77 -2.54 -9.15 11.88
C MET A 77 -2.64 -10.55 11.27
N GLU A 78 -3.84 -11.00 10.88
CA GLU A 78 -4.06 -12.37 10.35
C GLU A 78 -4.06 -12.42 8.81
N GLU A 79 -4.33 -11.31 8.13
CA GLU A 79 -4.43 -11.29 6.68
C GLU A 79 -3.07 -11.44 5.99
N GLU A 80 -2.95 -12.47 5.16
CA GLU A 80 -1.69 -12.82 4.52
C GLU A 80 -1.18 -11.76 3.53
N PHE A 81 -2.04 -10.89 2.98
CA PHE A 81 -1.65 -9.96 1.92
C PHE A 81 -0.58 -8.95 2.39
N ASN A 82 -0.66 -8.45 3.62
CA ASN A 82 0.34 -7.54 4.16
C ASN A 82 1.64 -8.29 4.47
N ILE A 83 1.53 -9.44 5.14
CA ILE A 83 2.67 -10.24 5.59
C ILE A 83 3.48 -10.75 4.39
N LYS A 84 2.80 -11.29 3.36
CA LYS A 84 3.45 -11.76 2.12
C LYS A 84 4.20 -10.62 1.44
N ARG A 85 3.60 -9.44 1.33
CA ARG A 85 4.24 -8.30 0.68
C ARG A 85 5.42 -7.74 1.46
N PHE A 86 5.38 -7.75 2.79
CA PHE A 86 6.57 -7.41 3.59
C PHE A 86 7.70 -8.41 3.35
N LYS A 87 7.40 -9.71 3.31
CA LYS A 87 8.40 -10.75 3.00
C LYS A 87 8.99 -10.60 1.60
N GLU A 88 8.17 -10.27 0.60
CA GLU A 88 8.64 -9.98 -0.77
C GLU A 88 9.60 -8.78 -0.82
N ASN A 89 9.43 -7.81 0.09
CA ASN A 89 10.34 -6.68 0.26
C ASN A 89 11.52 -6.98 1.22
N GLY A 90 11.73 -8.24 1.62
CA GLY A 90 12.84 -8.64 2.50
C GLY A 90 12.66 -8.31 3.98
N ILE A 91 11.43 -8.00 4.42
CA ILE A 91 11.10 -7.73 5.82
C ILE A 91 10.42 -8.95 6.45
N SER A 92 10.99 -9.43 7.56
CA SER A 92 10.38 -10.48 8.39
C SER A 92 9.32 -9.88 9.32
N ILE A 93 8.10 -10.42 9.27
CA ILE A 93 7.00 -9.98 10.13
C ILE A 93 6.71 -11.02 11.20
N ILE A 94 6.69 -10.56 12.45
CA ILE A 94 6.28 -11.32 13.63
C ILE A 94 4.87 -10.85 14.00
N VAL A 95 3.96 -11.80 14.22
CA VAL A 95 2.61 -11.52 14.73
C VAL A 95 2.54 -12.08 16.16
N PRO A 96 2.12 -11.29 17.16
CA PRO A 96 1.97 -11.79 18.53
C PRO A 96 1.00 -12.99 18.56
N ARG A 97 1.39 -14.05 19.27
CA ARG A 97 0.44 -15.11 19.65
C ARG A 97 -0.39 -14.61 20.83
N ARG A 98 -1.66 -15.02 20.88
CA ARG A 98 -2.52 -14.80 22.04
C ARG A 98 -2.02 -15.56 23.26
#